data_AF-A0A428S045-F1
#
_entry.id   AF-A0A428S045-F1
#
_cell.length_a   1.000
_cell.length_b   1.000
_cell.length_c   1.000
_cell.angle_alpha   90.00
_cell.angle_beta   90.00
_cell.angle_gamma   90.00
#
_symmetry.space_group_name_H-M   'P 1'
#
loop_
_entity.id
_entity.type
_entity.pdbx_description
1 polymer ?
#
loop_
_entity_poly.entity_id
_entity_poly.type
_entity_poly.pdbx_seq_one_letter_code
_entity_poly.pdbx_strand_id
1 'polypeptide(L)'
;MSVVVVAGGSGDLGSLIVKALLETGKHEVYVLSRRLPADSPERVSPLNGKAYAPFIQTNYSDTSALTESLEKRRVEVVICAFSLRNDSACNAQVQLIQAADKASSVSRFIPSEFNIDYDLGDAVPYSNKRFHLAGRRALEKTNLEFSYIYPGMFMDYYGMPKFPTQLRPLCFFIDPANQVAVLPEDGEAKMSMSLTTDVARYTALALDLDKWPRVMTTTASTITLKNLVRLFEKYTGREFYVAYQPVSKFLGHDSMLLPENGAIAERFPQRFPGGLNQIRALIADLEASVALGAYNLDTVEGQLNLTEAFEGKTAPPTRIEDLMKTAWGED
;
A
#
# COMPACT_ATOMS: atom_id res chain seq x y z
N MET A 1 -2.08 0.08 23.73
CA MET A 1 -2.33 1.54 23.75
C MET A 1 -0.98 2.21 23.63
N SER A 2 -0.81 3.12 22.67
CA SER A 2 0.51 3.70 22.39
C SER A 2 0.37 5.08 21.78
N VAL A 3 1.40 5.92 21.90
CA VAL A 3 1.55 7.13 21.09
C VAL A 3 2.12 6.73 19.71
N VAL A 4 1.37 7.03 18.65
CA VAL A 4 1.68 6.62 17.28
C VAL A 4 1.92 7.83 16.40
N VAL A 5 3.00 7.81 15.63
CA VAL A 5 3.27 8.80 14.58
C VAL A 5 3.11 8.15 13.22
N VAL A 6 2.33 8.79 12.33
CA VAL A 6 2.20 8.40 10.93
C VAL A 6 2.88 9.45 10.04
N ALA A 7 4.04 9.10 9.48
CA ALA A 7 4.70 9.88 8.46
C ALA A 7 4.05 9.62 7.10
N GLY A 8 3.64 10.68 6.40
CA GLY A 8 2.83 10.52 5.19
C GLY A 8 1.35 10.27 5.46
N GLY A 9 0.88 10.54 6.69
CA GLY A 9 -0.52 10.36 7.10
C GLY A 9 -1.56 11.24 6.37
N SER A 10 -1.15 12.08 5.43
CA SER A 10 -2.03 12.85 4.53
C SER A 10 -2.10 12.28 3.11
N GLY A 11 -1.40 11.18 2.82
CA GLY A 11 -1.43 10.50 1.53
C GLY A 11 -2.59 9.49 1.41
N ASP A 12 -2.75 8.92 0.21
CA ASP A 12 -3.86 8.04 -0.16
C ASP A 12 -4.06 6.87 0.84
N LEU A 13 -2.98 6.14 1.18
CA LEU A 13 -3.03 5.07 2.20
C LEU A 13 -2.82 5.60 3.62
N GLY A 14 -1.90 6.56 3.80
CA GLY A 14 -1.55 7.07 5.12
C GLY A 14 -2.73 7.71 5.86
N SER A 15 -3.62 8.40 5.13
CA SER A 15 -4.82 8.99 5.72
C SER A 15 -5.82 7.93 6.21
N LEU A 16 -5.92 6.80 5.50
CA LEU A 16 -6.71 5.65 5.91
C LEU A 16 -6.13 5.03 7.17
N ILE A 17 -4.80 4.88 7.26
CA ILE A 17 -4.13 4.36 8.47
C ILE A 17 -4.39 5.29 9.67
N VAL A 18 -4.26 6.61 9.50
CA VAL A 18 -4.57 7.59 10.55
C VAL A 18 -6.02 7.45 11.00
N LYS A 19 -6.96 7.35 10.06
CA LYS A 19 -8.38 7.15 10.37
C LYS A 19 -8.61 5.85 11.15
N ALA A 20 -8.05 4.73 10.68
CA ALA A 20 -8.20 3.43 11.34
C ALA A 20 -7.62 3.42 12.77
N LEU A 21 -6.45 4.03 12.98
CA LEU A 21 -5.86 4.18 14.31
C LEU A 21 -6.76 4.98 15.25
N LEU A 22 -7.34 6.08 14.77
CA LEU A 22 -8.25 6.92 15.55
C LEU A 22 -9.56 6.18 15.88
N GLU A 23 -10.10 5.39 14.94
CA GLU A 23 -11.33 4.59 15.14
C GLU A 23 -11.18 3.52 16.21
N THR A 24 -9.95 3.04 16.49
CA THR A 24 -9.72 2.14 17.63
C THR A 24 -10.05 2.78 18.97
N GLY A 25 -9.95 4.11 19.09
CA GLY A 25 -10.06 4.84 20.35
C GLY A 25 -8.96 4.55 21.38
N LYS A 26 -7.90 3.81 21.01
CA LYS A 26 -6.84 3.34 21.94
C LYS A 26 -5.54 4.14 21.89
N HIS A 27 -5.32 4.90 20.82
CA HIS A 27 -4.01 5.49 20.49
C HIS A 27 -4.06 7.00 20.42
N GLU A 28 -3.00 7.66 20.90
CA GLU A 28 -2.75 9.07 20.62
C GLU A 28 -2.00 9.15 19.28
N VAL A 29 -2.66 9.68 18.24
CA VAL A 29 -2.17 9.61 16.86
C VAL A 29 -1.71 10.98 16.37
N TYR A 30 -0.46 11.06 15.92
CA TYR A 30 0.16 12.22 15.30
C TYR A 30 0.46 11.98 13.82
N VAL A 31 0.46 13.05 13.02
CA VAL A 31 0.83 13.04 11.61
C VAL A 31 2.04 13.94 11.39
N LEU A 32 3.14 13.37 10.88
CA LEU A 32 4.29 14.17 10.45
C LEU A 32 4.05 14.72 9.04
N SER A 33 4.11 16.04 8.92
CA SER A 33 3.95 16.73 7.64
C SER A 33 5.00 17.83 7.45
N ARG A 34 5.40 18.08 6.20
CA ARG A 34 6.27 19.21 5.86
C ARG A 34 5.56 20.57 5.99
N ARG A 35 4.23 20.57 5.88
CA ARG A 35 3.37 21.75 5.97
C ARG A 35 2.16 21.42 6.84
N LEU A 36 1.81 22.31 7.75
CA LEU A 36 0.60 22.15 8.54
C LEU A 36 -0.62 22.43 7.65
N PRO A 37 -1.70 21.64 7.79
CA PRO A 37 -2.96 22.01 7.16
C PRO A 37 -3.50 23.30 7.77
N ALA A 38 -4.23 24.08 6.96
CA ALA A 38 -4.78 25.36 7.38
C ALA A 38 -5.83 25.21 8.50
N ASP A 39 -6.55 24.08 8.50
CA ASP A 39 -7.45 23.66 9.57
C ASP A 39 -6.99 22.32 10.13
N SER A 40 -6.77 22.29 11.44
CA SER A 40 -6.29 21.13 12.18
C SER A 40 -6.89 21.20 13.59
N PRO A 41 -8.14 20.76 13.77
CA PRO A 41 -8.77 20.78 15.08
C PRO A 41 -7.96 19.94 16.07
N GLU A 42 -7.89 20.43 17.32
CA GLU A 42 -7.31 19.67 18.42
C GLU A 42 -8.08 18.36 18.62
N ARG A 43 -7.37 17.34 19.11
CA ARG A 43 -7.93 16.05 19.48
C ARG A 43 -7.74 15.82 20.96
N VAL A 44 -8.58 14.98 21.56
CA VAL A 44 -8.42 14.55 22.95
C VAL A 44 -7.67 13.23 22.95
N SER A 45 -6.57 13.15 23.70
CA SER A 45 -5.79 11.94 23.84
C SER A 45 -6.57 10.88 24.62
N PRO A 46 -6.73 9.65 24.10
CA PRO A 46 -7.33 8.55 24.86
C PRO A 46 -6.41 8.05 25.99
N LEU A 47 -5.13 8.42 26.00
CA LEU A 47 -4.16 7.98 27.00
C LEU A 47 -4.22 8.81 28.29
N ASN A 48 -4.59 10.09 28.19
CA ASN A 48 -4.52 11.02 29.32
C ASN A 48 -5.66 12.04 29.39
N GLY A 49 -6.59 12.05 28.42
CA GLY A 49 -7.75 12.94 28.38
C GLY A 49 -7.44 14.41 28.04
N LYS A 50 -6.21 14.74 27.63
CA LYS A 50 -5.81 16.12 27.31
C LYS A 50 -5.92 16.42 25.81
N ALA A 51 -6.20 17.68 25.50
CA ALA A 51 -6.16 18.18 24.13
C ALA A 51 -4.73 18.15 23.57
N TYR A 52 -4.59 17.82 22.28
CA TYR A 52 -3.33 17.83 21.56
C TYR A 52 -3.52 18.20 20.08
N ALA A 53 -2.51 18.83 19.49
CA ALA A 53 -2.48 19.12 18.06
C ALA A 53 -1.96 17.89 17.28
N PRO A 54 -2.75 17.29 16.38
CA PRO A 54 -2.38 16.03 15.75
C PRO A 54 -1.32 16.18 14.67
N PHE A 55 -1.14 17.37 14.07
CA PHE A 55 -0.13 17.59 13.04
C PHE A 55 1.17 18.13 13.63
N ILE A 56 2.27 17.51 13.23
CA ILE A 56 3.61 17.91 13.59
C ILE A 56 4.32 18.38 12.32
N GLN A 57 4.65 19.67 12.27
CA GLN A 57 5.49 20.18 11.20
C GLN A 57 6.89 19.61 11.35
N THR A 58 7.45 19.11 10.25
CA THR A 58 8.74 18.44 10.29
C THR A 58 9.59 18.71 9.06
N ASN A 59 10.90 18.79 9.29
CA ASN A 59 11.91 18.79 8.25
C ASN A 59 12.68 17.47 8.33
N TYR A 60 12.46 16.59 7.35
CA TYR A 60 13.11 15.27 7.33
C TYR A 60 14.63 15.32 7.09
N SER A 61 15.18 16.49 6.77
CA SER A 61 16.62 16.68 6.64
C SER A 61 17.32 16.97 7.98
N ASP A 62 16.58 17.15 9.07
CA ASP A 62 17.12 17.43 10.41
C ASP A 62 16.79 16.28 11.37
N THR A 63 17.68 15.30 11.43
CA THR A 63 17.53 14.10 12.27
C THR A 63 17.44 14.44 13.75
N SER A 64 18.14 15.48 14.22
CA SER A 64 18.17 15.88 15.63
C SER A 64 16.81 16.46 16.04
N ALA A 65 16.27 17.38 15.25
CA ALA A 65 14.94 17.93 15.49
C ALA A 65 13.84 16.86 15.38
N LEU A 66 13.97 15.91 14.45
CA LEU A 66 13.08 14.75 14.39
C LEU A 66 13.13 13.92 15.68
N THR A 67 14.33 13.59 16.15
CA THR A 67 14.54 12.79 17.38
C THR A 67 13.91 13.48 18.59
N GLU A 68 14.19 14.79 18.79
CA GLU A 68 13.60 15.57 19.88
C GLU A 68 12.07 15.61 19.79
N SER A 69 11.52 15.75 18.58
CA SER A 69 10.08 15.78 18.35
C SER A 69 9.38 14.46 18.72
N LEU A 70 10.03 13.32 18.44
CA LEU A 70 9.55 11.99 18.83
C LEU A 70 9.63 11.81 20.36
N GLU A 71 10.76 12.17 20.96
CA GLU A 71 10.97 12.04 22.41
C GLU A 71 10.03 12.91 23.25
N LYS A 72 9.86 14.17 22.85
CA LYS A 72 8.99 15.13 23.55
C LYS A 72 7.54 14.63 23.65
N ARG A 73 7.10 13.84 22.68
CA ARG A 73 5.75 13.28 22.61
C ARG A 73 5.68 11.84 23.11
N ARG A 74 6.81 11.26 23.51
CA ARG A 74 6.93 9.87 23.96
C ARG A 74 6.35 8.90 22.93
N VAL A 75 6.72 9.10 21.66
CA VAL A 75 6.25 8.27 20.56
C VAL A 75 6.78 6.86 20.74
N GLU A 76 5.89 5.87 20.74
CA GLU A 76 6.27 4.46 20.89
C GLU A 76 6.36 3.75 19.54
N VAL A 77 5.49 4.14 18.59
CA VAL A 77 5.37 3.50 17.28
C VAL A 77 5.44 4.54 16.17
N VAL A 78 6.27 4.28 15.16
CA VAL A 78 6.33 5.08 13.93
C VAL A 78 5.86 4.25 12.74
N ILE A 79 4.91 4.79 11.96
CA ILE A 79 4.43 4.20 10.71
C ILE A 79 4.78 5.15 9.58
N CYS A 80 5.52 4.66 8.59
CA CYS A 80 5.87 5.41 7.40
C CYS A 80 4.98 4.96 6.22
N ALA A 81 4.22 5.90 5.64
CA ALA A 81 3.35 5.68 4.49
C ALA A 81 3.73 6.59 3.31
N PHE A 82 5.04 6.81 3.10
CA PHE A 82 5.53 7.61 1.97
C PHE A 82 5.40 6.89 0.64
N SER A 83 5.03 7.63 -0.41
CA SER A 83 5.23 7.19 -1.79
C SER A 83 6.72 7.27 -2.16
N LEU A 84 7.46 6.17 -2.04
CA LEU A 84 8.90 6.08 -2.32
C LEU A 84 9.21 6.04 -3.83
N ARG A 85 9.05 7.18 -4.50
CA ARG A 85 9.23 7.31 -5.96
C ARG A 85 10.41 8.19 -6.38
N ASN A 86 11.16 8.72 -5.42
CA ASN A 86 12.31 9.58 -5.66
C ASN A 86 13.28 9.57 -4.47
N ASP A 87 14.49 10.06 -4.70
CA ASP A 87 15.56 10.11 -3.70
C ASP A 87 15.17 10.96 -2.48
N SER A 88 14.37 12.02 -2.64
CA SER A 88 13.93 12.84 -1.50
C SER A 88 13.04 12.05 -0.52
N ALA A 89 12.08 11.27 -1.03
CA ALA A 89 11.22 10.43 -0.19
C ALA A 89 12.00 9.26 0.45
N CYS A 90 12.91 8.65 -0.32
CA CYS A 90 13.82 7.62 0.18
C CYS A 90 14.68 8.14 1.34
N ASN A 91 15.36 9.27 1.13
CA ASN A 91 16.19 9.91 2.15
C ASN A 91 15.37 10.29 3.38
N ALA A 92 14.16 10.82 3.19
CA ALA A 92 13.27 11.15 4.31
C ALA A 92 12.93 9.93 5.18
N GLN A 93 12.66 8.77 4.58
CA GLN A 93 12.42 7.54 5.34
C GLN A 93 13.68 7.08 6.10
N VAL A 94 14.85 7.09 5.44
CA VAL A 94 16.11 6.71 6.08
C VAL A 94 16.42 7.61 7.28
N GLN A 95 16.21 8.92 7.14
CA GLN A 95 16.39 9.89 8.22
C GLN A 95 15.39 9.68 9.36
N LEU A 96 14.13 9.36 9.03
CA LEU A 96 13.11 9.04 10.03
C LEU A 96 13.46 7.76 10.80
N ILE A 97 13.99 6.73 10.14
CA ILE A 97 14.47 5.50 10.78
C ILE A 97 15.61 5.82 11.76
N GLN A 98 16.60 6.63 11.33
CA GLN A 98 17.71 7.04 12.18
C GLN A 98 17.26 7.87 13.39
N ALA A 99 16.26 8.74 13.22
CA ALA A 99 15.70 9.51 14.32
C ALA A 99 14.91 8.62 15.29
N ALA A 100 14.15 7.66 14.77
CA ALA A 100 13.41 6.68 15.57
C ALA A 100 14.36 5.81 16.41
N ASP A 101 15.45 5.29 15.84
CA ASP A 101 16.43 4.46 16.56
C ASP A 101 17.18 5.23 17.66
N LYS A 102 17.35 6.56 17.48
CA LYS A 102 17.94 7.44 18.51
C LYS A 102 16.96 7.85 19.60
N ALA A 103 15.65 7.82 19.34
CA ALA A 103 14.63 8.20 20.29
C ALA A 103 14.35 7.02 21.23
N SER A 104 14.72 7.17 22.50
CA SER A 104 14.55 6.17 23.55
C SER A 104 13.10 5.76 23.82
N SER A 105 12.13 6.62 23.47
CA SER A 105 10.70 6.30 23.54
C SER A 105 10.21 5.39 22.42
N VAL A 106 10.85 5.38 21.26
CA VAL A 106 10.37 4.61 20.09
C VAL A 106 10.87 3.17 20.20
N SER A 107 9.92 2.24 20.15
CA SER A 107 10.21 0.80 20.21
C SER A 107 9.87 0.07 18.92
N ARG A 108 8.90 0.59 18.15
CA ARG A 108 8.37 -0.08 16.96
C ARG A 108 8.36 0.80 15.71
N PHE A 109 8.63 0.19 14.55
CA PHE A 109 8.64 0.88 13.26
C PHE A 109 7.98 0.06 12.14
N ILE A 110 7.08 0.66 11.37
CA ILE A 110 6.56 0.12 10.11
C ILE A 110 7.10 1.00 8.96
N PRO A 111 7.98 0.49 8.09
CA PRO A 111 8.45 1.22 6.91
C PRO A 111 7.40 1.27 5.80
N SER A 112 7.60 2.18 4.85
CA SER A 112 6.71 2.32 3.70
C SER A 112 6.96 1.22 2.67
N GLU A 113 6.38 0.06 2.95
CA GLU A 113 6.55 -1.17 2.17
C GLU A 113 5.29 -1.57 1.41
N PHE A 114 4.11 -1.13 1.86
CA PHE A 114 2.73 -1.53 1.47
C PHE A 114 2.50 -1.96 0.01
N ASN A 115 3.12 -3.06 -0.41
CA ASN A 115 3.02 -3.68 -1.72
C ASN A 115 3.40 -5.17 -1.62
N ILE A 116 4.60 -5.54 -2.08
CA ILE A 116 5.15 -6.90 -2.17
C ILE A 116 6.54 -6.97 -1.53
N ASP A 117 7.14 -8.15 -1.53
CA ASP A 117 8.52 -8.32 -1.10
C ASP A 117 9.53 -7.71 -2.10
N TYR A 118 10.30 -6.72 -1.65
CA TYR A 118 11.38 -6.09 -2.42
C TYR A 118 12.72 -6.82 -2.39
N ASP A 119 12.85 -7.92 -1.62
CA ASP A 119 14.03 -8.80 -1.66
C ASP A 119 13.92 -9.90 -2.75
N LEU A 120 12.82 -9.93 -3.50
CA LEU A 120 12.68 -10.79 -4.70
C LEU A 120 13.83 -10.54 -5.69
N GLY A 121 14.19 -11.57 -6.46
CA GLY A 121 15.30 -11.51 -7.41
C GLY A 121 15.15 -10.44 -8.50
N ASP A 122 16.25 -10.05 -9.15
CA ASP A 122 16.27 -8.97 -10.16
C ASP A 122 15.50 -9.27 -11.44
N ALA A 123 15.05 -10.52 -11.61
CA ALA A 123 14.11 -10.88 -12.66
C ALA A 123 12.74 -10.20 -12.50
N VAL A 124 12.35 -9.82 -11.27
CA VAL A 124 11.09 -9.13 -11.00
C VAL A 124 11.27 -7.62 -11.20
N PRO A 125 10.63 -7.02 -12.22
CA PRO A 125 10.84 -5.61 -12.54
C PRO A 125 10.13 -4.70 -11.54
N TYR A 126 10.92 -3.91 -10.80
CA TYR A 126 10.37 -2.88 -9.93
C TYR A 126 11.29 -1.66 -9.92
N SER A 127 10.98 -0.66 -10.75
CA SER A 127 11.82 0.53 -10.96
C SER A 127 12.21 1.29 -9.68
N ASN A 128 11.37 1.22 -8.64
CA ASN A 128 11.57 1.90 -7.36
C ASN A 128 12.21 1.01 -6.27
N LYS A 129 12.65 -0.21 -6.59
CA LYS A 129 13.11 -1.23 -5.62
C LYS A 129 14.24 -0.70 -4.74
N ARG A 130 15.16 0.06 -5.35
CA ARG A 130 16.30 0.69 -4.66
C ARG A 130 15.89 1.55 -3.47
N PHE A 131 14.74 2.24 -3.54
CA PHE A 131 14.28 3.13 -2.48
C PHE A 131 13.76 2.35 -1.26
N HIS A 132 13.06 1.24 -1.51
CA HIS A 132 12.59 0.35 -0.46
C HIS A 132 13.76 -0.38 0.21
N LEU A 133 14.69 -0.92 -0.58
CA LEU A 133 15.90 -1.58 -0.07
C LEU A 133 16.74 -0.67 0.83
N ALA A 134 16.88 0.62 0.50
CA ALA A 134 17.60 1.56 1.35
C ALA A 134 16.98 1.70 2.75
N GLY A 135 15.64 1.77 2.82
CA GLY A 135 14.91 1.77 4.09
C GLY A 135 15.08 0.46 4.87
N ARG A 136 14.96 -0.68 4.19
CA ARG A 136 15.16 -2.01 4.82
C ARG A 136 16.55 -2.15 5.44
N ARG A 137 17.61 -1.85 4.67
CA ARG A 137 19.00 -1.94 5.13
C ARG A 137 19.34 -0.93 6.22
N ALA A 138 18.64 0.20 6.29
CA ALA A 138 18.75 1.12 7.41
C ALA A 138 18.09 0.54 8.66
N LEU A 139 16.87 0.01 8.53
CA LEU A 139 16.07 -0.51 9.64
C LEU A 139 16.69 -1.77 10.27
N GLU A 140 17.28 -2.65 9.47
CA GLU A 140 18.01 -3.85 9.93
C GLU A 140 19.23 -3.56 10.80
N LYS A 141 19.74 -2.33 10.78
CA LYS A 141 20.88 -1.90 11.61
C LYS A 141 20.44 -1.30 12.95
N THR A 142 19.14 -1.20 13.17
CA THR A 142 18.53 -0.62 14.39
C THR A 142 18.19 -1.71 15.40
N ASN A 143 17.88 -1.30 16.64
CA ASN A 143 17.31 -2.20 17.65
C ASN A 143 15.78 -2.14 17.72
N LEU A 144 15.14 -1.43 16.79
CA LEU A 144 13.69 -1.30 16.73
C LEU A 144 13.04 -2.64 16.42
N GLU A 145 11.89 -2.92 17.01
CA GLU A 145 11.02 -3.99 16.54
C GLU A 145 10.29 -3.49 15.27
N PHE A 146 10.33 -4.27 14.19
CA PHE A 146 9.71 -3.84 12.94
C PHE A 146 9.16 -4.99 12.12
N SER A 147 8.24 -4.64 11.22
CA SER A 147 7.64 -5.56 10.29
C SER A 147 7.41 -4.92 8.94
N TYR A 148 7.52 -5.72 7.88
CA TYR A 148 7.11 -5.34 6.54
C TYR A 148 5.67 -5.79 6.31
N ILE A 149 4.79 -4.86 5.94
CA ILE A 149 3.38 -5.16 5.66
C ILE A 149 3.18 -5.29 4.15
N TYR A 150 2.80 -6.48 3.70
CA TYR A 150 2.50 -6.78 2.29
C TYR A 150 0.99 -6.97 2.08
N PRO A 151 0.28 -5.97 1.52
CA PRO A 151 -1.11 -6.11 1.10
C PRO A 151 -1.28 -6.82 -0.25
N GLY A 152 -0.21 -6.98 -1.02
CA GLY A 152 -0.32 -7.39 -2.42
C GLY A 152 -1.00 -6.29 -3.25
N MET A 153 -1.83 -6.67 -4.21
CA MET A 153 -2.50 -5.72 -5.08
C MET A 153 -3.68 -5.06 -4.37
N PHE A 154 -3.79 -3.73 -4.45
CA PHE A 154 -5.00 -3.07 -3.97
C PHE A 154 -6.18 -3.42 -4.87
N MET A 155 -7.19 -4.09 -4.31
CA MET A 155 -8.37 -4.50 -5.08
C MET A 155 -9.26 -3.32 -5.50
N ASP A 156 -9.10 -2.15 -4.88
CA ASP A 156 -9.74 -0.89 -5.26
C ASP A 156 -9.68 -0.64 -6.78
N TYR A 157 -8.56 -0.95 -7.44
CA TYR A 157 -8.39 -0.77 -8.88
C TYR A 157 -9.44 -1.50 -9.72
N TYR A 158 -9.93 -2.63 -9.23
CA TYR A 158 -10.94 -3.44 -9.92
C TYR A 158 -12.37 -3.06 -9.55
N GLY A 159 -12.57 -2.11 -8.63
CA GLY A 159 -13.87 -1.50 -8.35
C GLY A 159 -14.06 -0.14 -9.03
N MET A 160 -12.98 0.48 -9.51
CA MET A 160 -13.06 1.82 -10.12
C MET A 160 -13.83 1.85 -11.44
N PRO A 161 -14.57 2.92 -11.75
CA PRO A 161 -14.81 4.11 -10.92
C PRO A 161 -16.03 3.96 -9.99
N LYS A 162 -16.67 2.78 -9.97
CA LYS A 162 -17.96 2.55 -9.30
C LYS A 162 -17.84 2.27 -7.80
N PHE A 163 -16.64 1.97 -7.32
CA PHE A 163 -16.33 1.76 -5.90
C PHE A 163 -15.57 2.97 -5.30
N PRO A 164 -15.98 3.49 -4.14
CA PRO A 164 -15.29 4.60 -3.49
C PRO A 164 -13.85 4.25 -3.07
N THR A 165 -12.87 5.08 -3.45
CA THR A 165 -11.47 4.87 -3.08
C THR A 165 -10.68 6.18 -3.12
N GLN A 166 -9.58 6.24 -2.37
CA GLN A 166 -8.61 7.36 -2.42
C GLN A 166 -7.53 7.14 -3.48
N LEU A 167 -7.45 5.96 -4.08
CA LEU A 167 -6.45 5.65 -5.09
C LEU A 167 -6.75 6.39 -6.40
N ARG A 168 -5.68 6.68 -7.14
CA ARG A 168 -5.77 7.30 -8.47
C ARG A 168 -5.89 6.23 -9.56
N PRO A 169 -6.74 6.41 -10.58
CA PRO A 169 -6.98 5.40 -11.61
C PRO A 169 -5.72 4.86 -12.27
N LEU A 170 -5.68 3.55 -12.47
CA LEU A 170 -4.66 2.83 -13.22
C LEU A 170 -5.34 1.58 -13.80
N CYS A 171 -5.06 1.22 -15.05
CA CYS A 171 -5.72 0.11 -15.73
C CYS A 171 -4.69 -0.93 -16.15
N PHE A 172 -4.78 -2.14 -15.60
CA PHE A 172 -3.85 -3.25 -15.83
C PHE A 172 -4.59 -4.58 -15.80
N PHE A 173 -4.14 -5.53 -16.61
CA PHE A 173 -4.78 -6.80 -16.96
C PHE A 173 -6.18 -6.71 -17.57
N ILE A 174 -7.09 -5.89 -17.04
CA ILE A 174 -8.52 -5.89 -17.39
C ILE A 174 -9.02 -4.46 -17.51
N ASP A 175 -9.57 -4.13 -18.67
CA ASP A 175 -10.26 -2.90 -18.99
C ASP A 175 -11.76 -3.15 -19.09
N PRO A 176 -12.52 -2.96 -18.00
CA PRO A 176 -13.96 -3.21 -18.00
C PRO A 176 -14.75 -2.21 -18.84
N ALA A 177 -14.22 -1.01 -19.09
CA ALA A 177 -14.90 -0.03 -19.94
C ALA A 177 -14.92 -0.49 -21.40
N ASN A 178 -13.82 -1.08 -21.87
CA ASN A 178 -13.65 -1.53 -23.25
C ASN A 178 -13.84 -3.04 -23.45
N GLN A 179 -14.11 -3.81 -22.38
CA GLN A 179 -14.27 -5.28 -22.42
C GLN A 179 -13.04 -6.00 -22.99
N VAL A 180 -11.84 -5.52 -22.62
CA VAL A 180 -10.56 -6.09 -23.06
C VAL A 180 -9.77 -6.55 -21.85
N ALA A 181 -9.17 -7.74 -21.94
CA ALA A 181 -8.18 -8.20 -20.99
C ALA A 181 -6.88 -8.61 -21.72
N VAL A 182 -5.74 -8.28 -21.12
CA VAL A 182 -4.41 -8.65 -21.62
C VAL A 182 -3.70 -9.39 -20.49
N LEU A 183 -3.52 -10.69 -20.63
CA LEU A 183 -3.00 -11.56 -19.58
C LEU A 183 -1.64 -12.16 -19.97
N PRO A 184 -0.71 -12.31 -19.01
CA PRO A 184 0.54 -13.03 -19.22
C PRO A 184 0.29 -14.54 -19.31
N GLU A 185 1.01 -15.19 -20.23
CA GLU A 185 1.01 -16.64 -20.47
C GLU A 185 -0.40 -17.20 -20.62
N ASP A 186 -0.86 -18.05 -19.69
CA ASP A 186 -2.17 -18.70 -19.68
C ASP A 186 -3.17 -18.03 -18.72
N GLY A 187 -2.78 -16.93 -18.07
CA GLY A 187 -3.58 -16.21 -17.09
C GLY A 187 -3.72 -16.92 -15.73
N GLU A 188 -2.96 -17.99 -15.47
CA GLU A 188 -3.00 -18.73 -14.20
C GLU A 188 -2.11 -18.11 -13.10
N ALA A 189 -1.37 -17.04 -13.42
CA ALA A 189 -0.64 -16.28 -12.42
C ALA A 189 -1.58 -15.81 -11.29
N LYS A 190 -1.19 -16.08 -10.04
CA LYS A 190 -1.95 -15.72 -8.85
C LYS A 190 -1.60 -14.32 -8.37
N MET A 191 -2.62 -13.61 -7.91
CA MET A 191 -2.50 -12.28 -7.34
C MET A 191 -3.25 -12.22 -6.02
N SER A 192 -2.49 -12.02 -4.94
CA SER A 192 -2.99 -11.72 -3.60
C SER A 192 -3.39 -10.24 -3.51
N MET A 193 -4.51 -9.97 -2.85
CA MET A 193 -5.18 -8.69 -2.90
C MET A 193 -5.80 -8.30 -1.56
N SER A 194 -5.82 -6.98 -1.31
CA SER A 194 -6.42 -6.37 -0.11
C SER A 194 -7.08 -5.05 -0.46
N LEU A 195 -8.20 -4.72 0.20
CA LEU A 195 -8.84 -3.41 0.06
C LEU A 195 -8.09 -2.40 0.92
N THR A 196 -7.82 -1.19 0.40
CA THR A 196 -6.99 -0.19 1.12
C THR A 196 -7.50 0.16 2.52
N THR A 197 -8.82 0.20 2.72
CA THR A 197 -9.44 0.43 4.05
C THR A 197 -9.18 -0.72 5.01
N ASP A 198 -9.16 -1.96 4.53
CA ASP A 198 -8.81 -3.13 5.32
C ASP A 198 -7.31 -3.16 5.63
N VAL A 199 -6.45 -2.82 4.67
CA VAL A 199 -5.01 -2.68 4.91
C VAL A 199 -4.75 -1.70 6.06
N ALA A 200 -5.41 -0.55 6.05
CA ALA A 200 -5.33 0.43 7.12
C ALA A 200 -5.82 -0.10 8.47
N ARG A 201 -6.99 -0.76 8.48
CA ARG A 201 -7.58 -1.36 9.68
C ARG A 201 -6.67 -2.42 10.30
N TYR A 202 -6.18 -3.36 9.50
CA TYR A 202 -5.28 -4.41 9.98
C TYR A 202 -3.90 -3.87 10.36
N THR A 203 -3.41 -2.80 9.72
CA THR A 203 -2.19 -2.09 10.17
C THR A 203 -2.40 -1.49 11.57
N ALA A 204 -3.58 -0.92 11.84
CA ALA A 204 -3.93 -0.41 13.17
C ALA A 204 -4.03 -1.55 14.20
N LEU A 205 -4.70 -2.64 13.85
CA LEU A 205 -4.84 -3.83 14.72
C LEU A 205 -3.50 -4.51 15.01
N ALA A 206 -2.55 -4.48 14.06
CA ALA A 206 -1.21 -5.04 14.27
C ALA A 206 -0.48 -4.41 15.48
N LEU A 207 -0.85 -3.19 15.89
CA LEU A 207 -0.28 -2.56 17.08
C LEU A 207 -0.65 -3.31 18.38
N ASP A 208 -1.74 -4.08 18.39
CA ASP A 208 -2.16 -4.90 19.52
C ASP A 208 -1.43 -6.26 19.60
N LEU A 209 -0.54 -6.58 18.65
CA LEU A 209 0.27 -7.80 18.72
C LEU A 209 1.37 -7.67 19.78
N ASP A 210 1.56 -8.73 20.57
CA ASP A 210 2.63 -8.79 21.59
C ASP A 210 4.02 -8.70 20.96
N LYS A 211 4.21 -9.34 19.81
CA LYS A 211 5.46 -9.33 19.04
C LYS A 211 5.16 -9.22 17.56
N TRP A 212 5.97 -8.45 16.84
CA TRP A 212 5.86 -8.36 15.39
C TRP A 212 6.71 -9.42 14.70
N PRO A 213 6.12 -10.25 13.82
CA PRO A 213 6.91 -11.07 12.92
C PRO A 213 7.60 -10.16 11.91
N ARG A 214 8.64 -10.68 11.26
CA ARG A 214 9.38 -9.90 10.27
C ARG A 214 8.50 -9.46 9.10
N VAL A 215 7.55 -10.31 8.71
CA VAL A 215 6.61 -10.04 7.63
C VAL A 215 5.19 -10.26 8.13
N MET A 216 4.33 -9.29 7.83
CA MET A 216 2.88 -9.39 7.98
C MET A 216 2.24 -9.23 6.61
N THR A 217 1.16 -9.95 6.35
CA THR A 217 0.31 -9.72 5.18
C THR A 217 -1.06 -9.25 5.61
N THR A 218 -1.81 -8.66 4.68
CA THR A 218 -3.23 -8.31 4.90
C THR A 218 -4.11 -8.96 3.85
N THR A 219 -3.62 -10.03 3.22
CA THR A 219 -4.27 -10.69 2.09
C THR A 219 -5.68 -11.11 2.46
N ALA A 220 -6.64 -10.58 1.71
CA ALA A 220 -8.05 -10.90 1.87
C ALA A 220 -8.54 -11.86 0.79
N SER A 221 -7.90 -11.87 -0.39
CA SER A 221 -8.23 -12.74 -1.51
C SER A 221 -6.99 -13.06 -2.32
N THR A 222 -6.86 -14.30 -2.82
CA THR A 222 -5.85 -14.68 -3.81
C THR A 222 -6.59 -15.32 -4.98
N ILE A 223 -6.44 -14.76 -6.19
CA ILE A 223 -7.17 -15.19 -7.39
C ILE A 223 -6.22 -15.26 -8.59
N THR A 224 -6.52 -16.13 -9.56
CA THR A 224 -5.82 -16.13 -10.85
C THR A 224 -6.35 -15.02 -11.75
N LEU A 225 -5.51 -14.48 -12.63
CA LEU A 225 -5.92 -13.39 -13.54
C LEU A 225 -7.10 -13.81 -14.44
N LYS A 226 -7.11 -15.07 -14.90
CA LYS A 226 -8.21 -15.63 -15.68
C LYS A 226 -9.51 -15.74 -14.88
N ASN A 227 -9.45 -16.09 -13.60
CA ASN A 227 -10.64 -16.11 -12.75
C ASN A 227 -11.12 -14.69 -12.41
N LEU A 228 -10.21 -13.71 -12.35
CA LEU A 228 -10.59 -12.31 -12.21
C LEU A 228 -11.38 -11.81 -13.43
N VAL A 229 -10.98 -12.18 -14.65
CA VAL A 229 -11.77 -11.92 -15.87
C VAL A 229 -13.16 -12.54 -15.75
N ARG A 230 -13.27 -13.80 -15.32
CA ARG A 230 -14.57 -14.47 -15.12
C ARG A 230 -15.47 -13.76 -14.11
N LEU A 231 -14.89 -13.15 -13.07
CA LEU A 231 -15.68 -12.33 -12.13
C LEU A 231 -16.22 -11.06 -12.81
N PHE A 232 -15.43 -10.41 -13.66
CA PHE A 232 -15.92 -9.28 -14.45
C PHE A 232 -17.05 -9.70 -15.38
N GLU A 233 -16.88 -10.79 -16.12
CA GLU A 233 -17.91 -11.31 -17.02
C GLU A 233 -19.21 -11.63 -16.27
N LYS A 234 -19.08 -12.29 -15.12
CA LYS A 234 -20.22 -12.61 -14.24
C LYS A 234 -20.97 -11.37 -13.77
N TYR A 235 -20.26 -10.37 -13.23
CA TYR A 235 -20.94 -9.23 -12.59
C TYR A 235 -21.36 -8.15 -13.60
N THR A 236 -20.66 -8.01 -14.71
CA THR A 236 -21.02 -7.04 -15.76
C THR A 236 -22.03 -7.60 -16.77
N GLY A 237 -22.22 -8.93 -16.83
CA GLY A 237 -23.04 -9.58 -17.85
C GLY A 237 -22.46 -9.50 -19.27
N ARG A 238 -21.18 -9.15 -19.41
CA ARG A 238 -20.51 -8.92 -20.71
C ARG A 238 -19.33 -9.87 -20.89
N GLU A 239 -19.17 -10.39 -22.09
CA GLU A 239 -17.97 -11.15 -22.46
C GLU A 239 -16.78 -10.22 -22.71
N PHE A 240 -15.57 -10.69 -22.41
CA PHE A 240 -14.34 -9.93 -22.61
C PHE A 240 -13.51 -10.54 -23.74
N TYR A 241 -12.92 -9.68 -24.58
CA TYR A 241 -11.85 -10.11 -25.46
C TYR A 241 -10.58 -10.32 -24.62
N VAL A 242 -10.09 -11.56 -24.54
CA VAL A 242 -8.90 -11.91 -23.76
C VAL A 242 -7.72 -12.20 -24.69
N ALA A 243 -6.68 -11.38 -24.61
CA ALA A 243 -5.41 -11.61 -25.27
C ALA A 243 -4.39 -12.19 -24.29
N TYR A 244 -3.87 -13.37 -24.61
CA TYR A 244 -2.79 -14.02 -23.89
C TYR A 244 -1.45 -13.69 -24.56
N GLN A 245 -0.47 -13.22 -23.79
CA GLN A 245 0.84 -12.79 -24.31
C GLN A 245 1.98 -13.38 -23.46
N PRO A 246 3.13 -13.72 -24.06
CA PRO A 246 4.27 -14.23 -23.29
C PRO A 246 4.82 -13.16 -22.33
N VAL A 247 5.33 -13.56 -21.16
CA VAL A 247 5.90 -12.64 -20.14
C VAL A 247 6.98 -11.74 -20.75
N SER A 248 7.72 -12.23 -21.74
CA SER A 248 8.77 -11.47 -22.44
C SER A 248 8.25 -10.19 -23.10
N LYS A 249 6.99 -10.13 -23.54
CA LYS A 249 6.41 -8.87 -24.07
C LYS A 249 6.18 -7.83 -22.98
N PHE A 250 5.78 -8.25 -21.78
CA PHE A 250 5.64 -7.34 -20.64
C PHE A 250 7.01 -6.86 -20.16
N LEU A 251 8.00 -7.76 -20.05
CA LEU A 251 9.37 -7.39 -19.71
C LEU A 251 10.01 -6.43 -20.72
N GLY A 252 9.68 -6.58 -22.01
CA GLY A 252 10.14 -5.70 -23.09
C GLY A 252 9.35 -4.41 -23.26
N HIS A 253 8.30 -4.18 -22.45
CA HIS A 253 7.35 -3.05 -22.61
C HIS A 253 6.65 -3.02 -23.99
N ASP A 254 6.48 -4.19 -24.61
CA ASP A 254 5.86 -4.42 -25.92
C ASP A 254 4.50 -5.14 -25.84
N SER A 255 3.96 -5.29 -24.61
CA SER A 255 2.62 -5.85 -24.40
C SER A 255 1.53 -4.95 -25.00
N MET A 256 0.38 -5.58 -25.30
CA MET A 256 -0.79 -4.84 -25.76
C MET A 256 -1.25 -3.90 -24.64
N LEU A 257 -1.31 -2.60 -24.92
CA LEU A 257 -1.77 -1.62 -23.95
C LEU A 257 -3.30 -1.58 -23.94
N LEU A 258 -3.89 -1.67 -22.75
CA LEU A 258 -5.34 -1.51 -22.57
C LEU A 258 -5.80 -0.10 -23.01
N PRO A 259 -6.90 0.05 -23.76
CA PRO A 259 -7.35 1.33 -24.30
C PRO A 259 -7.52 2.43 -23.23
N GLU A 260 -8.06 2.09 -22.06
CA GLU A 260 -8.28 3.05 -20.96
C GLU A 260 -6.98 3.74 -20.50
N ASN A 261 -5.81 3.12 -20.69
CA ASN A 261 -4.53 3.77 -20.34
C ASN A 261 -4.24 5.02 -21.17
N GLY A 262 -4.75 5.11 -22.40
CA GLY A 262 -4.69 6.35 -23.20
C GLY A 262 -5.48 7.46 -22.53
N ALA A 263 -6.73 7.17 -22.17
CA ALA A 263 -7.61 8.13 -21.48
C ALA A 263 -7.06 8.54 -20.10
N ILE A 264 -6.45 7.62 -19.35
CA ILE A 264 -5.80 7.92 -18.06
C ILE A 264 -4.60 8.86 -18.26
N ALA A 265 -3.75 8.62 -19.24
CA ALA A 265 -2.59 9.48 -19.51
C ALA A 265 -3.02 10.90 -19.89
N GLU A 266 -4.07 11.05 -20.71
CA GLU A 266 -4.63 12.34 -21.10
C GLU A 266 -5.32 13.07 -19.95
N ARG A 267 -6.06 12.34 -19.10
CA ARG A 267 -6.77 12.91 -17.95
C ARG A 267 -5.85 13.34 -16.82
N PHE A 268 -4.69 12.69 -16.68
CA PHE A 268 -3.75 12.92 -15.58
C PHE A 268 -2.31 13.24 -16.07
N PRO A 269 -2.11 14.29 -16.90
CA PRO A 269 -0.81 14.57 -17.51
C PRO A 269 0.28 14.94 -16.48
N GLN A 270 -0.12 15.51 -15.34
CA GLN A 270 0.80 15.83 -14.24
C GLN A 270 1.32 14.58 -13.51
N ARG A 271 0.55 13.49 -13.52
CA ARG A 271 0.98 12.20 -12.95
C ARG A 271 1.85 11.43 -13.92
N PHE A 272 1.62 11.62 -15.22
CA PHE A 272 2.32 10.96 -16.30
C PHE A 272 2.98 11.98 -17.24
N PRO A 273 3.99 12.74 -16.80
CA PRO A 273 4.67 13.74 -17.64
C PRO A 273 5.35 13.11 -18.87
N GLY A 274 5.67 11.81 -18.83
CA GLY A 274 6.15 11.04 -19.99
C GLY A 274 5.03 10.45 -20.87
N GLY A 275 3.76 10.83 -20.61
CA GLY A 275 2.58 10.43 -21.37
C GLY A 275 2.38 8.92 -21.45
N LEU A 276 1.95 8.45 -22.63
CA LEU A 276 1.59 7.06 -22.89
C LEU A 276 2.79 6.09 -22.70
N ASN A 277 4.01 6.53 -22.98
CA ASN A 277 5.19 5.69 -22.82
C ASN A 277 5.50 5.41 -21.35
N GLN A 278 5.30 6.42 -20.49
CA GLN A 278 5.49 6.25 -19.05
C GLN A 278 4.44 5.32 -18.44
N ILE A 279 3.16 5.46 -18.82
CA ILE A 279 2.12 4.56 -18.32
C ILE A 279 2.36 3.13 -18.84
N ARG A 280 2.75 2.96 -20.11
CA ARG A 280 3.09 1.65 -20.69
C ARG A 280 4.18 0.94 -19.89
N ALA A 281 5.31 1.61 -19.66
CA ALA A 281 6.41 1.02 -18.88
C ALA A 281 5.98 0.65 -17.45
N LEU A 282 5.23 1.53 -16.78
CA LEU A 282 4.72 1.29 -15.43
C LEU A 282 3.79 0.07 -15.36
N ILE A 283 2.84 -0.02 -16.30
CA ILE A 283 1.89 -1.14 -16.36
C ILE A 283 2.62 -2.44 -16.69
N ALA A 284 3.51 -2.41 -17.68
CA ALA A 284 4.22 -3.61 -18.12
C ALA A 284 5.14 -4.18 -17.01
N ASP A 285 5.84 -3.33 -16.25
CA ASP A 285 6.62 -3.75 -15.07
C ASP A 285 5.71 -4.39 -14.00
N LEU A 286 4.55 -3.79 -13.72
CA LEU A 286 3.61 -4.33 -12.75
C LEU A 286 3.03 -5.68 -13.21
N GLU A 287 2.64 -5.78 -14.46
CA GLU A 287 2.05 -6.98 -15.05
C GLU A 287 3.07 -8.13 -15.12
N ALA A 288 4.31 -7.84 -15.52
CA ALA A 288 5.41 -8.79 -15.49
C ALA A 288 5.72 -9.27 -14.06
N SER A 289 5.69 -8.38 -13.07
CA SER A 289 5.93 -8.75 -11.67
C SER A 289 4.90 -9.76 -11.15
N VAL A 290 3.62 -9.56 -11.46
CA VAL A 290 2.57 -10.53 -11.10
C VAL A 290 2.79 -11.85 -11.84
N ALA A 291 3.11 -11.81 -13.13
CA ALA A 291 3.39 -13.00 -13.92
C ALA A 291 4.54 -13.84 -13.35
N LEU A 292 5.55 -13.17 -12.79
CA LEU A 292 6.71 -13.79 -12.16
C LEU A 292 6.47 -14.20 -10.69
N GLY A 293 5.22 -14.12 -10.21
CA GLY A 293 4.81 -14.61 -8.90
C GLY A 293 5.04 -13.64 -7.74
N ALA A 294 5.45 -12.40 -8.01
CA ALA A 294 5.76 -11.43 -6.95
C ALA A 294 4.56 -11.06 -6.06
N TYR A 295 3.35 -11.23 -6.60
CA TYR A 295 2.09 -10.97 -5.89
C TYR A 295 1.43 -12.25 -5.35
N ASN A 296 2.07 -13.41 -5.43
CA ASN A 296 1.56 -14.63 -4.81
C ASN A 296 2.05 -14.71 -3.36
N LEU A 297 1.38 -13.99 -2.45
CA LEU A 297 1.84 -13.87 -1.06
C LEU A 297 1.72 -15.17 -0.26
N ASP A 298 0.98 -16.15 -0.76
CA ASP A 298 0.90 -17.50 -0.18
C ASP A 298 2.28 -18.19 -0.12
N THR A 299 3.25 -17.77 -0.95
CA THR A 299 4.61 -18.34 -0.97
C THR A 299 5.58 -17.62 -0.04
N VAL A 300 5.17 -16.56 0.66
CA VAL A 300 6.05 -15.82 1.56
C VAL A 300 6.19 -16.58 2.87
N GLU A 301 7.36 -17.19 3.09
CA GLU A 301 7.62 -18.01 4.28
C GLU A 301 7.62 -17.19 5.57
N GLY A 302 7.04 -17.75 6.64
CA GLY A 302 7.06 -17.14 7.98
C GLY A 302 6.23 -15.87 8.11
N GLN A 303 5.41 -15.53 7.12
CA GLN A 303 4.49 -14.40 7.18
C GLN A 303 3.34 -14.67 8.16
N LEU A 304 2.86 -13.61 8.81
CA LEU A 304 1.60 -13.63 9.56
C LEU A 304 0.51 -12.90 8.77
N ASN A 305 -0.55 -13.60 8.38
CA ASN A 305 -1.70 -12.97 7.75
C ASN A 305 -2.57 -12.32 8.84
N LEU A 306 -2.62 -10.99 8.82
CA LEU A 306 -3.38 -10.22 9.80
C LEU A 306 -4.89 -10.43 9.67
N THR A 307 -5.39 -10.78 8.49
CA THR A 307 -6.83 -11.05 8.31
C THR A 307 -7.25 -12.31 9.07
N GLU A 308 -6.40 -13.33 9.06
CA GLU A 308 -6.57 -14.59 9.80
C GLU A 308 -6.28 -14.39 11.31
N ALA A 309 -5.19 -13.70 11.66
CA ALA A 309 -4.79 -13.49 13.06
C ALA A 309 -5.83 -12.72 13.91
N PHE A 310 -6.65 -11.91 13.24
CA PHE A 310 -7.73 -11.13 13.84
C PHE A 310 -9.13 -11.61 13.43
N GLU A 311 -9.26 -12.82 12.89
CA GLU A 311 -10.56 -13.43 12.62
C GLU A 311 -11.41 -13.48 13.90
N GLY A 312 -12.69 -13.11 13.78
CA GLY A 312 -13.62 -13.02 14.92
C GLY A 312 -13.38 -11.85 15.90
N LYS A 313 -12.28 -11.10 15.77
CA LYS A 313 -11.97 -9.93 16.62
C LYS A 313 -12.37 -8.60 15.98
N THR A 314 -12.70 -8.61 14.70
CA THR A 314 -13.07 -7.44 13.90
C THR A 314 -13.95 -7.89 12.74
N ALA A 315 -14.52 -6.95 11.98
CA ALA A 315 -15.29 -7.30 10.78
C ALA A 315 -14.42 -8.12 9.80
N PRO A 316 -14.99 -9.11 9.07
CA PRO A 316 -14.26 -9.82 8.03
C PRO A 316 -13.67 -8.85 7.00
N PRO A 317 -12.50 -9.15 6.39
CA PRO A 317 -11.97 -8.33 5.32
C PRO A 317 -12.88 -8.40 4.10
N THR A 318 -12.88 -7.34 3.28
CA THR A 318 -13.59 -7.31 2.01
C THR A 318 -12.95 -8.31 1.04
N ARG A 319 -13.76 -9.22 0.48
CA ARG A 319 -13.32 -10.15 -0.55
C ARG A 319 -13.42 -9.50 -1.93
N ILE A 320 -12.58 -9.94 -2.88
CA ILE A 320 -12.63 -9.42 -4.25
C ILE A 320 -14.01 -9.62 -4.90
N GLU A 321 -14.67 -10.75 -4.60
CA GLU A 321 -16.01 -11.03 -5.10
C GLU A 321 -17.07 -10.05 -4.58
N ASP A 322 -16.97 -9.64 -3.32
CA ASP A 322 -17.91 -8.69 -2.69
C ASP A 322 -17.70 -7.28 -3.23
N LEU A 323 -16.44 -6.88 -3.39
CA LEU A 323 -16.08 -5.60 -4.00
C LEU A 323 -16.60 -5.54 -5.44
N MET A 324 -16.33 -6.56 -6.24
CA MET A 324 -16.76 -6.58 -7.64
C MET A 324 -18.27 -6.68 -7.79
N LYS A 325 -18.96 -7.42 -6.92
CA LYS A 325 -20.42 -7.44 -6.89
C LYS A 325 -20.98 -6.04 -6.62
N THR A 326 -20.43 -5.34 -5.63
CA THR A 326 -20.86 -3.98 -5.27
C THR A 326 -20.58 -2.98 -6.39
N ALA A 327 -19.42 -3.09 -7.03
CA ALA A 327 -19.00 -2.16 -8.07
C ALA A 327 -19.71 -2.43 -9.40
N TRP A 328 -19.87 -3.68 -9.80
CA TRP A 328 -20.23 -4.05 -11.18
C TRP A 328 -21.53 -4.81 -11.31
N GLY A 329 -22.04 -5.41 -10.23
CA GLY A 329 -23.30 -6.14 -10.24
C GLY A 329 -24.45 -5.24 -10.71
N GLU A 330 -25.30 -5.78 -11.57
CA GLU A 330 -26.60 -5.18 -11.88
C GLU A 330 -27.56 -5.45 -10.70
N ASP A 331 -28.36 -4.45 -10.34
CA ASP A 331 -29.45 -4.57 -9.36
C ASP A 331 -30.59 -5.46 -9.90
#